data_AF-G2GX51-F1
#
_entry.id   AF-G2GX51-F1
#
_cell.length_a   1.000
_cell.length_b   1.000
_cell.length_c   1.000
_cell.angle_alpha   90.00
_cell.angle_beta   90.00
_cell.angle_gamma   90.00
#
_symmetry.space_group_name_H-M   'P 1'
#
loop_
_entity.id
_entity.type
_entity.pdbx_description
1 polymer ?
#
loop_
_entity_poly.entity_id
_entity_poly.type
_entity_poly.pdbx_seq_one_letter_code
_entity_poly.pdbx_strand_id
1 'polypeptide(L)' 'MYNFGMTYPLKFRQHVLAIKEKEKLTYAETATRFCLGTASLMRWARRIEPCQTRDKPATKINRAALILVANKKSCIKR' A
#
# COMPACT_ATOMS: atom_id res chain seq x y z
N MET A 1 -18.57 7.60 -5.44
CA MET A 1 -17.80 6.36 -5.74
C MET A 1 -16.47 6.44 -4.99
N TYR A 2 -16.33 5.72 -3.88
CA TYR A 2 -15.13 5.79 -3.03
C TYR A 2 -14.09 4.78 -3.53
N ASN A 3 -12.99 5.27 -4.11
CA ASN A 3 -11.93 4.44 -4.70
C ASN A 3 -10.98 3.86 -3.65
N PHE A 4 -10.75 2.55 -3.77
CA PHE A 4 -10.18 1.58 -2.82
C PHE A 4 -8.63 1.53 -2.80
N GLY A 5 -7.98 2.65 -2.59
CA GLY A 5 -6.51 2.66 -2.49
C GLY A 5 -5.95 2.52 -1.07
N MET A 6 -6.80 2.60 -0.04
CA MET A 6 -6.42 2.43 1.37
C MET A 6 -7.69 2.31 2.22
N THR A 7 -7.65 1.48 3.28
CA THR A 7 -8.80 1.11 4.13
C THR A 7 -9.58 2.30 4.70
N TYR A 8 -8.93 3.46 4.90
CA TYR A 8 -9.55 4.65 5.52
C TYR A 8 -9.83 5.75 4.48
N PRO A 9 -10.91 6.54 4.59
CA PRO A 9 -11.20 7.61 3.64
C PRO A 9 -10.16 8.75 3.73
N LEU A 10 -9.95 9.47 2.62
CA LEU A 10 -8.93 10.53 2.52
C LEU A 10 -9.08 11.62 3.59
N LYS A 11 -10.32 12.09 3.79
CA LYS A 11 -10.66 13.12 4.77
C LYS A 11 -10.28 12.72 6.20
N PHE A 12 -10.44 11.44 6.54
CA PHE A 12 -10.06 10.92 7.85
C PHE A 12 -8.53 10.95 8.04
N ARG A 13 -7.76 10.51 7.03
CA ARG A 13 -6.29 10.55 7.08
C ARG A 13 -5.77 11.97 7.27
N GLN A 14 -6.33 12.93 6.54
CA GLN A 14 -6.01 14.36 6.67
C GLN A 14 -6.33 14.89 8.06
N HIS A 15 -7.49 14.53 8.61
CA HIS A 15 -7.90 14.95 9.94
C HIS A 15 -6.97 14.43 11.04
N VAL A 16 -6.60 13.15 10.99
CA VAL A 16 -5.67 12.54 11.95
C VAL A 16 -4.30 13.21 11.91
N LEU A 17 -3.77 13.50 10.72
CA LEU A 17 -2.50 14.21 10.57
C LEU A 17 -2.58 15.66 11.08
N ALA A 18 -3.68 16.37 10.82
CA ALA A 18 -3.89 17.71 11.33
C ALA A 18 -3.97 17.76 12.87
N ILE A 19 -4.62 16.80 13.51
CA ILE A 19 -4.66 16.69 14.98
C ILE A 19 -3.27 16.39 15.54
N LYS A 20 -2.53 15.46 14.90
CA LYS A 20 -1.16 15.15 15.29
C LYS A 20 -0.27 16.40 15.27
N GLU A 21 -0.36 17.23 14.24
CA GLU A 21 0.44 18.47 14.13
C GLU A 21 0.01 19.52 15.15
N LYS A 22 -1.29 19.69 15.38
CA LYS A 22 -1.82 20.63 16.38
C LYS A 22 -1.39 20.28 17.80
N GLU A 23 -1.47 19.00 18.17
CA GLU A 23 -1.17 18.53 19.52
C GLU A 23 0.31 18.12 19.69
N LYS A 24 1.13 18.21 18.63
CA LYS A 24 2.54 17.78 18.59
C LYS A 24 2.77 16.35 19.11
N LEU A 25 1.82 15.46 18.83
CA LEU A 25 1.84 14.07 19.28
C LEU A 25 2.88 13.23 18.52
N THR A 26 3.39 12.21 19.21
CA THR A 26 4.16 11.15 18.56
C THR A 26 3.24 10.23 17.73
N TYR A 27 3.84 9.49 16.79
CA TYR A 27 3.08 8.49 16.01
C TYR A 27 2.51 7.38 16.89
N ALA A 28 3.17 7.02 17.99
CA ALA A 28 2.69 6.00 18.91
C ALA A 28 1.45 6.47 19.68
N GLU A 29 1.47 7.70 20.20
CA GLU A 29 0.31 8.26 20.93
C GLU A 29 -0.88 8.49 19.99
N THR A 30 -0.61 8.97 18.77
CA THR A 30 -1.64 9.13 17.73
C THR A 30 -2.25 7.77 17.35
N ALA A 31 -1.43 6.72 17.26
CA ALA A 31 -1.89 5.37 16.99
C ALA A 31 -2.80 4.85 18.10
N THR A 32 -2.44 5.05 19.37
CA THR A 32 -3.27 4.68 20.52
C THR A 32 -4.58 5.45 20.56
N ARG A 33 -4.57 6.78 20.32
CA ARG A 33 -5.77 7.64 20.33
C ARG A 33 -6.82 7.25 19.30
N PHE A 34 -6.39 6.90 18.09
CA PHE A 34 -7.28 6.56 16.99
C PHE A 34 -7.40 5.04 16.74
N CYS A 35 -6.80 4.22 17.60
CA CYS A 35 -6.71 2.75 17.44
C CYS A 35 -6.17 2.34 16.06
N LEU A 36 -5.18 3.06 15.56
CA LEU A 36 -4.56 2.84 14.25
C LEU A 36 -3.20 2.16 14.42
N GLY A 37 -2.81 1.36 13.42
CA GLY A 37 -1.43 0.89 13.35
C GLY A 37 -0.46 2.05 13.08
N THR A 38 0.65 2.11 13.81
CA THR A 38 1.75 3.08 13.57
C THR A 38 2.25 3.04 12.13
N ALA A 39 2.31 1.85 11.52
CA ALA A 39 2.67 1.66 10.12
C ALA A 39 1.71 2.34 9.13
N SER A 40 0.43 2.51 9.49
CA SER A 40 -0.55 3.23 8.69
C SER A 40 -0.28 4.73 8.72
N LEU A 41 0.00 5.28 9.90
CA LEU A 41 0.36 6.70 10.06
C LEU A 41 1.66 7.05 9.33
N MET A 42 2.68 6.18 9.42
CA MET A 42 3.93 6.38 8.67
C MET A 42 3.71 6.34 7.15
N ARG A 43 2.82 5.47 6.66
CA ARG A 43 2.43 5.48 5.23
C ARG A 43 1.75 6.78 4.84
N TRP A 44 0.81 7.28 5.65
CA TRP A 44 0.12 8.54 5.37
C TRP A 44 1.07 9.74 5.40
N ALA A 45 2.03 9.76 6.31
CA ALA A 45 3.06 10.80 6.38
C ALA A 45 3.91 10.85 5.11
N ARG A 46 4.20 9.70 4.50
CA ARG A 46 4.93 9.63 3.21
C ARG A 46 4.03 9.99 2.02
N ARG A 47 2.80 9.48 2.02
CA ARG A 47 1.84 9.71 0.96
C ARG A 47 0.42 9.52 1.48
N ILE A 48 -0.35 10.60 1.47
CA ILE A 48 -1.74 10.61 1.94
C ILE A 48 -2.67 9.96 0.91
N GLU A 49 -2.42 10.19 -0.38
CA GLU A 49 -3.20 9.64 -1.48
C GLU A 49 -2.67 8.28 -1.96
N PRO A 50 -3.55 7.32 -2.24
CA PRO A 50 -3.11 6.04 -2.73
C PRO A 50 -2.66 6.11 -4.19
N CYS A 51 -1.53 5.46 -4.51
CA CYS A 51 -1.06 5.32 -5.88
C CYS A 51 -2.01 4.40 -6.65
N GLN A 52 -2.80 4.96 -7.57
CA GLN A 52 -3.75 4.19 -8.38
C GLN A 52 -3.05 3.36 -9.46
N THR A 53 -1.97 3.90 -10.01
CA THR A 53 -1.25 3.32 -11.14
C THR A 53 0.17 2.95 -10.74
N ARG A 54 0.64 1.83 -11.29
CA ARG A 54 2.03 1.39 -11.12
C ARG A 54 2.83 1.87 -12.33
N ASP A 55 3.58 2.97 -12.20
CA ASP A 55 4.50 3.48 -13.23
C ASP A 55 5.78 2.64 -13.33
N LYS A 56 5.65 1.33 -13.56
CA LYS A 56 6.77 0.45 -13.86
C LYS A 56 6.84 0.26 -15.38
N PRO A 57 8.01 0.48 -16.01
CA PRO A 57 8.15 0.19 -17.43
C PRO A 57 7.85 -1.29 -17.70
N ALA A 58 7.33 -1.59 -18.88
CA ALA A 58 7.05 -2.94 -19.31
C ALA A 58 8.33 -3.79 -19.16
N THR A 59 8.29 -4.77 -18.26
CA THR A 59 9.44 -5.67 -18.07
C THR A 59 9.55 -6.54 -19.32
N LYS A 60 10.70 -6.48 -20.02
CA LYS A 60 10.95 -7.33 -21.20
C LYS A 60 10.92 -8.79 -20.78
N ILE A 61 9.84 -9.49 -21.11
CA ILE A 61 9.67 -10.90 -20.75
C ILE A 61 10.42 -11.76 -21.76
N ASN A 62 11.37 -12.58 -21.30
CA ASN A 62 12.02 -13.58 -22.14
C ASN A 62 11.01 -14.72 -22.42
N ARG A 63 10.50 -14.77 -23.66
CA ARG A 63 9.47 -15.75 -24.06
C ARG A 63 9.98 -17.19 -24.05
N ALA A 64 11.27 -17.42 -24.34
CA ALA A 64 11.87 -18.74 -24.30
C ALA A 64 11.94 -19.29 -22.86
N ALA A 65 12.32 -18.45 -21.91
CA ALA A 65 12.32 -18.79 -20.48
C ALA A 65 10.90 -19.12 -19.98
N LEU A 66 9.86 -18.45 -20.48
CA LEU A 66 8.46 -18.78 -20.16
C LEU A 66 8.02 -20.14 -20.68
N ILE A 67 8.38 -20.49 -21.92
CA ILE A 67 8.01 -21.77 -22.54
C ILE A 67 8.66 -22.93 -21.77
N LEU A 68 9.92 -22.77 -21.37
CA LEU A 68 10.65 -23.77 -20.59
C LEU A 68 10.02 -24.03 -19.21
N VAL A 69 9.52 -23.01 -18.51
CA VAL A 69 8.84 -23.20 -17.21
C VAL A 69 7.41 -23.71 -17.35
N ALA A 70 6.70 -23.37 -18.43
CA ALA A 70 5.36 -23.90 -18.71
C ALA A 70 5.41 -25.42 -18.96
N ASN A 71 6.40 -25.87 -19.74
CA ASN A 71 6.58 -27.29 -20.04
C ASN A 71 7.05 -28.12 -18.83
N LYS A 72 7.71 -27.48 -17.84
CA LYS A 72 8.07 -28.15 -16.57
C LYS A 72 6.87 -28.37 -15.63
N LYS A 73 5.74 -27.67 -15.80
CA LYS A 73 4.52 -27.88 -15.00
C LYS A 73 3.66 -29.06 -15.48
N SER A 74 3.98 -29.66 -16.64
CA SER A 74 3.25 -30.82 -17.18
C SER A 74 3.67 -32.15 -16.54
N CYS A 75 4.86 -32.22 -15.92
CA CYS A 75 5.38 -33.45 -15.30
C CYS A 75 5.30 -33.43 -13.76
N ILE A 76 4.13 -33.07 -13.21
CA ILE A 76 3.70 -33.52 -11.88
C ILE A 76 2.25 -33.98 -12.05
N LYS A 77 2.09 -35.08 -12.81
CA LYS A 77 0.99 -36.02 -12.60
C LYS A 77 1.57 -37.19 -11.82
N ARG A 78 1.48 -37.10 -10.50
CA ARG A 78 1.24 -38.19 -9.56
C ARG A 78 0.90 -37.58 -8.22
#